data_AF-A0A2G2W4K1-F1
#
_entry.id   AF-A0A2G2W4K1-F1
#
_cell.length_a   1.000
_cell.length_b   1.000
_cell.length_c   1.000
_cell.angle_alpha   90.00
_cell.angle_beta   90.00
_cell.angle_gamma   90.00
#
_symmetry.space_group_name_H-M   'P 1'
#
loop_
_entity.id
_entity.type
_entity.pdbx_description
1 polymer ?
#
loop_
_entity_poly.entity_id
_entity_poly.type
_entity_poly.pdbx_seq_one_letter_code
_entity_poly.pdbx_strand_id
1 'polypeptide(L)'
;MFDVFFEDNLPQQPSGSLDCGLYVVTYAECLSYGHKVLSIEFDPNALRTRYVALLWDYGIRKQEANAHSDFEAPLKPVRQSRITSVTEVFDV
;
A
#
# COMPACT_ATOMS: atom_id res chain seq x y z
N MET A 1 -25.72 -10.77 3.93
CA MET A 1 -25.74 -9.88 2.75
C MET A 1 -24.91 -8.67 3.12
N PHE A 2 -23.94 -8.32 2.29
CA PHE A 2 -23.08 -7.15 2.52
C PHE A 2 -23.33 -6.15 1.41
N ASP A 3 -23.36 -4.87 1.76
CA ASP A 3 -23.48 -3.80 0.76
C ASP A 3 -22.12 -3.56 0.13
N VAL A 4 -22.09 -3.55 -1.20
CA VAL A 4 -20.90 -3.27 -2.00
C VAL A 4 -21.08 -1.90 -2.64
N PHE A 5 -20.15 -1.00 -2.35
CA PHE A 5 -20.10 0.33 -2.95
C PHE A 5 -18.97 0.36 -3.97
N PHE A 6 -19.28 0.83 -5.18
CA PHE A 6 -18.29 1.07 -6.22
C PHE A 6 -17.88 2.52 -6.17
N GLU A 7 -16.57 2.74 -6.21
CA GLU A 7 -15.97 4.05 -6.11
C GLU A 7 -15.19 4.35 -7.38
N ASP A 8 -15.65 5.35 -8.13
CA ASP A 8 -15.06 5.75 -9.40
C ASP A 8 -14.01 6.86 -9.18
N ASN A 9 -13.12 7.03 -10.16
CA ASN A 9 -12.09 8.09 -10.18
C ASN A 9 -11.02 7.99 -9.10
N LEU A 10 -10.86 6.83 -8.49
CA LEU A 10 -9.69 6.56 -7.65
C LEU A 10 -8.43 6.48 -8.52
N PRO A 11 -7.32 7.09 -8.08
CA PRO A 11 -6.04 6.94 -8.75
C PRO A 11 -5.65 5.46 -8.76
N GLN A 12 -5.36 4.91 -9.95
CA GLN A 12 -4.91 3.54 -10.14
C GLN A 12 -3.41 3.52 -10.43
N GLN A 13 -2.73 2.49 -9.92
CA GLN A 13 -1.31 2.33 -10.16
C GLN A 13 -1.05 2.03 -11.65
N PRO A 14 -0.20 2.80 -12.33
CA PRO A 14 0.19 2.48 -13.70
C PRO A 14 1.02 1.20 -13.75
N SER A 15 0.89 0.44 -14.84
CA SER A 15 1.66 -0.78 -15.05
C SER A 15 3.16 -0.50 -14.98
N GLY A 16 3.90 -1.28 -14.18
CA GLY A 16 5.34 -1.10 -13.99
C GLY A 16 5.74 -0.18 -12.83
N SER A 17 4.78 0.47 -12.16
CA SER A 17 5.06 1.15 -10.88
C SER A 17 5.24 0.13 -9.75
N LEU A 18 6.14 0.45 -8.82
CA LEU A 18 6.44 -0.34 -7.62
C LEU A 18 5.80 0.26 -6.36
N ASP A 19 4.89 1.21 -6.51
CA ASP A 19 4.33 2.00 -5.41
C ASP A 19 2.97 1.45 -4.93
N CYS A 20 2.73 0.15 -5.03
CA CYS A 20 1.39 -0.42 -4.83
C CYS A 20 0.88 -0.16 -3.40
N GLY A 21 1.79 -0.16 -2.43
CA GLY A 21 1.50 0.21 -1.05
C GLY A 21 1.01 1.64 -0.91
N LEU A 22 1.50 2.57 -1.73
CA LEU A 22 1.08 3.97 -1.71
C LEU A 22 -0.38 4.13 -2.12
N TYR A 23 -0.79 3.44 -3.18
CA TYR A 23 -2.18 3.43 -3.65
C TYR A 23 -3.12 2.78 -2.63
N VAL A 24 -2.69 1.68 -2.00
CA VAL A 24 -3.46 1.02 -0.93
C VAL A 24 -3.62 1.92 0.30
N VAL A 25 -2.53 2.58 0.74
CA VAL A 25 -2.57 3.52 1.88
C VAL A 25 -3.52 4.67 1.57
N THR A 26 -3.43 5.23 0.36
CA THR A 26 -4.32 6.31 -0.07
C THR A 26 -5.77 5.86 -0.02
N TYR A 27 -6.09 4.69 -0.57
CA TYR A 27 -7.45 4.14 -0.51
C TYR A 27 -7.97 3.97 0.93
N ALA A 28 -7.14 3.43 1.83
CA ALA A 28 -7.50 3.29 3.24
C ALA A 28 -7.73 4.65 3.93
N GLU A 29 -6.93 5.67 3.59
CA GLU A 29 -7.11 7.03 4.09
C GLU A 29 -8.44 7.64 3.61
N CYS A 30 -8.81 7.40 2.35
CA CYS A 30 -10.10 7.84 1.79
C CYS A 30 -11.30 7.21 2.48
N LEU A 31 -11.21 5.91 2.78
CA LEU A 31 -12.26 5.21 3.52
C LEU A 31 -12.34 5.68 4.98
N SER A 32 -11.20 6.05 5.59
CA SER A 32 -11.13 6.44 7.01
C SER A 32 -11.58 7.87 7.27
N TYR A 33 -11.19 8.81 6.41
CA TYR A 33 -11.42 10.25 6.58
C TYR A 33 -12.40 10.84 5.55
N GLY A 34 -12.88 10.03 4.62
CA GLY A 34 -13.79 10.41 3.55
C GLY A 34 -13.10 10.93 2.28
N HIS A 35 -13.88 11.05 1.21
CA HIS A 35 -13.44 11.43 -0.14
C HIS A 35 -12.72 12.77 -0.29
N LYS A 36 -12.86 13.67 0.71
CA LYS A 36 -12.16 14.96 0.70
C LYS A 36 -10.63 14.81 0.69
N VAL A 37 -10.10 13.66 1.09
CA VAL A 37 -8.66 13.38 1.01
C VAL A 37 -8.16 13.30 -0.44
N LEU A 38 -9.00 12.84 -1.37
CA LEU A 38 -8.67 12.75 -2.81
C LEU A 38 -8.94 14.03 -3.59
N SER A 39 -9.64 15.00 -3.00
CA SER A 39 -9.87 16.28 -3.70
C SER A 39 -8.58 17.08 -3.84
N ILE A 40 -7.54 16.73 -3.07
CA ILE A 40 -6.18 17.19 -3.27
C ILE A 40 -5.56 16.27 -4.31
N GLU A 41 -5.04 16.85 -5.39
CA GLU A 41 -4.40 16.13 -6.50
C GLU A 41 -3.50 15.00 -5.99
N PHE A 42 -3.74 13.80 -6.50
CA PHE A 42 -2.98 12.62 -6.14
C PHE A 42 -1.56 12.75 -6.70
N ASP A 43 -0.63 13.19 -5.85
CA ASP A 43 0.80 13.25 -6.17
C ASP A 43 1.55 12.10 -5.44
N PRO A 44 1.96 11.05 -6.18
CA PRO A 44 2.73 9.94 -5.62
C PRO A 44 4.01 10.39 -4.91
N ASN A 45 4.67 11.45 -5.38
CA ASN A 45 5.92 11.91 -4.80
C ASN A 45 5.70 12.62 -3.46
N ALA A 46 4.68 13.48 -3.37
CA ALA A 46 4.28 14.09 -2.10
C ALA A 46 3.85 13.03 -1.08
N LEU A 47 3.06 12.05 -1.49
CA LEU A 47 2.61 10.97 -0.61
C LEU A 47 3.79 10.12 -0.13
N ARG A 48 4.73 9.78 -1.02
CA ARG A 48 5.96 9.06 -0.65
C ARG A 48 6.78 9.84 0.38
N THR A 49 6.95 11.14 0.18
CA THR A 49 7.69 12.01 1.11
C THR A 49 7.01 12.05 2.48
N ARG A 50 5.69 12.23 2.53
CA ARG A 50 4.91 12.21 3.78
C ARG A 50 5.04 10.86 4.50
N TYR A 51 4.92 9.76 3.77
CA TYR A 51 4.97 8.42 4.34
C TYR A 51 6.36 8.09 4.89
N VAL A 52 7.43 8.46 4.17
CA VAL A 52 8.81 8.31 4.66
C VAL A 52 9.03 9.11 5.95
N ALA A 53 8.54 10.35 6.01
CA ALA A 53 8.65 11.18 7.21
C ALA A 53 7.89 10.56 8.41
N LEU A 54 6.68 10.06 8.19
CA LEU A 54 5.88 9.39 9.22
C LEU A 54 6.55 8.10 9.72
N LEU A 55 7.06 7.27 8.82
CA LEU A 55 7.77 6.05 9.19
C LEU A 55 9.05 6.34 9.96
N TRP A 56 9.76 7.41 9.59
CA TRP A 56 10.94 7.86 10.31
C TRP A 56 10.61 8.30 11.74
N ASP A 57 9.64 9.22 11.91
CA ASP A 57 9.19 9.68 13.23
C ASP A 57 8.69 8.52 14.10
N TYR A 58 7.90 7.61 13.54
CA TYR A 58 7.48 6.40 14.25
C TYR A 58 8.66 5.53 14.67
N GLY A 59 9.65 5.34 13.79
CA GLY A 59 10.86 4.59 14.09
C GLY A 59 11.64 5.17 15.26
N ILE A 60 11.79 6.49 15.31
CA ILE A 60 12.43 7.21 16.42
C ILE A 60 11.64 7.02 17.72
N ARG A 61 10.34 7.31 17.71
CA ARG A 61 9.50 7.15 18.91
C ARG A 61 9.48 5.72 19.44
N LYS A 62 9.49 4.73 18.55
CA LYS A 62 9.55 3.32 18.94
C LYS A 62 10.87 2.97 19.62
N GLN A 63 11.99 3.53 19.15
CA GLN A 63 13.29 3.36 19.80
C GLN A 63 13.33 4.06 21.16
N GLU A 64 12.87 5.31 21.24
CA GLU A 64 12.82 6.07 22.50
C GLU A 64 11.94 5.40 23.57
N ALA A 65 10.82 4.82 23.16
CA ALA A 65 9.92 4.09 24.05
C ALA A 65 10.50 2.74 24.53
N ASN A 66 11.69 2.32 24.05
CA ASN A 66 12.22 0.95 24.21
C ASN A 66 11.14 -0.11 23.95
N ALA A 67 10.25 0.17 22.99
CA ALA A 67 9.13 -0.69 22.65
C ALA A 67 9.64 -1.88 21.83
N HIS A 68 10.36 -2.76 22.51
CA HIS A 68 10.71 -4.07 22.01
C HIS A 68 9.48 -4.95 22.11
N SER A 69 9.12 -5.59 20.99
CA SER A 69 8.06 -6.58 21.01
C SER A 69 8.62 -7.84 21.64
N ASP A 70 8.11 -8.23 22.81
CA ASP A 70 8.40 -9.55 23.41
C ASP A 70 7.82 -10.70 22.57
N PHE A 71 6.97 -10.38 21.61
CA PHE A 71 6.40 -11.35 20.68
C PHE A 71 7.43 -11.78 19.63
N GLU A 72 7.78 -13.06 19.65
CA GLU A 72 8.56 -13.74 18.62
C GLU A 72 7.94 -13.48 17.25
N ALA A 73 8.74 -12.98 16.30
CA ALA A 73 8.26 -12.74 14.95
C ALA A 73 7.75 -14.07 14.35
N PRO A 74 6.55 -14.10 13.74
CA PRO A 74 6.09 -15.30 13.05
C PRO A 74 7.12 -15.75 12.03
N LEU A 75 7.33 -17.07 11.92
CA LEU A 75 8.20 -17.64 10.90
C LEU A 75 7.77 -17.11 9.53
N LYS A 76 8.72 -16.53 8.77
CA LYS A 76 8.43 -16.03 7.43
C LYS A 76 7.90 -17.18 6.57
N PRO A 77 6.71 -17.05 5.96
CA PRO A 77 6.24 -18.05 5.03
C PRO A 77 7.22 -18.16 3.87
N VAL A 78 7.58 -19.38 3.50
CA VAL A 78 8.42 -19.66 2.34
C VAL A 78 7.64 -19.21 1.10
N ARG A 79 8.16 -18.20 0.38
CA ARG A 79 7.62 -17.79 -0.90
C ARG A 79 8.01 -18.82 -1.96
N GLN A 80 7.12 -19.77 -2.26
CA GLN A 80 7.30 -20.69 -3.38
C GLN A 80 6.94 -19.95 -4.68
N SER A 81 7.92 -19.41 -5.40
CA SER A 81 7.67 -18.85 -6.73
C SER A 81 7.47 -19.99 -7.73
N ARG A 82 6.22 -20.41 -7.94
CA ARG A 82 5.85 -21.19 -9.12
C ARG A 82 5.84 -20.25 -10.32
N ILE A 83 7.01 -20.08 -10.93
CA ILE A 83 7.11 -19.45 -12.25
C ILE A 83 6.43 -20.41 -13.23
N THR A 84 5.17 -20.15 -13.55
CA THR A 84 4.49 -20.80 -14.66
C THR A 84 4.66 -19.85 -15.83
N SER A 85 5.54 -20.18 -16.77
CA SER A 85 5.65 -19.43 -18.02
C SER A 85 4.31 -19.51 -18.75
N VAL A 86 3.61 -18.38 -18.86
CA VAL A 86 2.44 -18.26 -19.72
C VAL A 86 2.96 -18.17 -21.14
N THR A 87 2.83 -19.25 -21.91
CA THR A 87 3.04 -19.23 -23.35
C THR A 87 1.89 -18.45 -23.98
N GLU A 88 2.16 -17.24 -24.47
CA GLU A 88 1.23 -16.52 -25.33
C GLU A 88 1.13 -17.27 -26.67
N VAL A 89 -0.04 -17.82 -26.97
CA VAL A 89 -0.40 -18.23 -28.34
C VAL A 89 -1.15 -17.04 -28.94
N PHE A 90 -0.51 -16.35 -29.87
CA PHE A 90 -1.18 -15.41 -30.77
C PHE A 90 -1.86 -16.24 -31.86
N ASP A 91 -3.19 -16.24 -31.90
CA ASP A 91 -3.94 -16.66 -33.09
C ASP A 91 -4.02 -15.46 -34.07
N VAL A 92 -3.81 -15.79 -35.35
CA VAL A 92 -3.67 -14.92 -36.53
C VAL A 92 -4.93 -14.14 -36.87
#